data_AF-A0A7Y8M6X9-F1
#
_entry.id   AF-A0A7Y8M6X9-F1
#
_cell.length_a   1.000
_cell.length_b   1.000
_cell.length_c   1.000
_cell.angle_alpha   90.00
_cell.angle_beta   90.00
_cell.angle_gamma   90.00
#
_symmetry.space_group_name_H-M   'P 1'
#
loop_
_entity.id
_entity.type
_entity.pdbx_description
1 polymer ?
#
loop_
_entity_poly.entity_id
_entity_poly.type
_entity_poly.pdbx_seq_one_letter_code
_entity_poly.pdbx_strand_id
1 'polypeptide(L)'
;MGERTETTEEESITERWRDIVRGIRDEYLDPAHRFPWVVGFSGGKDSTVVAHGVFEALLSIPPSQRTREVHIVSNDTMVESPLVIAHLDVVTKRIEAAALNLNLPITVARTHPEPDKTFWVLLIGKGYPSPNLTMRWCTDRLKIQPTSGYIKRNISQYGAAIVVLGVRRDESQTRQRSIDKRQNDRGSNLTPHTDLTGALIYRPIVNLTTDDVWEILGSFHAPWGGNHRDLFQLYRDAEGGECPVVLSQTEAPGCGTRNSRFGCWTCTVVEKDKSLQGFIDSGNHHFKPLLEFSDSRLATMAAPNPRSLH
;
A
#
# COMPACT_ATOMS: atom_id res chain seq x y z
N MET A 1 -29.29 28.52 33.57
CA MET A 1 -28.28 28.42 32.49
C MET A 1 -27.81 26.98 32.46
N GLY A 2 -28.40 26.16 31.59
CA GLY A 2 -27.99 24.77 31.40
C GLY A 2 -26.86 24.75 30.38
N GLU A 3 -25.69 24.27 30.81
CA GLU A 3 -24.59 23.87 29.93
C GLU A 3 -25.11 22.78 28.99
N ARG A 4 -25.13 23.08 27.68
CA ARG A 4 -25.21 22.05 26.65
C ARG A 4 -23.83 21.40 26.56
N THR A 5 -23.68 20.25 27.17
CA THR A 5 -22.66 19.28 26.78
C THR A 5 -22.96 18.85 25.35
N GLU A 6 -22.21 19.39 24.39
CA GLU A 6 -22.11 18.82 23.03
C GLU A 6 -21.39 17.48 23.15
N THR A 7 -22.17 16.41 23.39
CA THR A 7 -21.73 15.05 23.09
C THR A 7 -21.65 14.93 21.57
N THR A 8 -20.45 15.02 21.03
CA THR A 8 -20.16 14.55 19.67
C THR A 8 -20.42 13.06 19.67
N GLU A 9 -21.54 12.63 19.07
CA GLU A 9 -21.79 11.20 18.83
C GLU A 9 -20.64 10.69 17.95
N GLU A 10 -19.83 9.77 18.47
CA GLU A 10 -18.81 9.08 17.68
C GLU A 10 -19.53 8.30 16.57
N GLU A 11 -19.39 8.77 15.34
CA GLU A 11 -19.92 8.11 14.14
C GLU A 11 -19.40 6.67 14.08
N SER A 12 -20.31 5.71 13.90
CA SER A 12 -19.93 4.30 13.89
C SER A 12 -18.98 4.00 12.73
N ILE A 13 -18.05 3.06 12.91
CA ILE A 13 -17.13 2.64 11.83
C ILE A 13 -17.88 2.20 10.57
N THR A 14 -19.11 1.68 10.75
CA THR A 14 -19.97 1.24 9.67
C THR A 14 -20.50 2.40 8.84
N GLU A 15 -20.92 3.49 9.48
CA GLU A 15 -21.34 4.70 8.77
C GLU A 15 -20.15 5.33 8.05
N ARG A 16 -19.02 5.47 8.73
CA ARG A 16 -17.77 5.95 8.13
C ARG A 16 -17.35 5.14 6.91
N TRP A 17 -17.46 3.81 6.98
CA TRP A 17 -17.14 2.94 5.85
C TRP A 17 -18.11 3.13 4.68
N ARG A 18 -19.42 3.17 4.94
CA ARG A 18 -20.43 3.46 3.90
C ARG A 18 -20.20 4.80 3.23
N ASP A 19 -19.81 5.81 4.01
CA ASP A 19 -19.53 7.15 3.53
C ASP A 19 -18.31 7.19 2.61
N ILE A 20 -17.25 6.46 2.96
CA ILE A 20 -16.07 6.27 2.10
C ILE A 20 -16.46 5.55 0.80
N VAL A 21 -17.19 4.43 0.88
CA VAL A 21 -17.61 3.67 -0.31
C VAL A 21 -18.52 4.51 -1.21
N ARG A 22 -19.42 5.30 -0.63
CA ARG A 22 -20.26 6.27 -1.36
C ARG A 22 -19.40 7.33 -2.05
N GLY A 23 -18.44 7.93 -1.35
CA GLY A 23 -17.51 8.90 -1.94
C GLY A 23 -16.72 8.32 -3.12
N ILE A 24 -16.26 7.07 -3.00
CA ILE A 24 -15.58 6.35 -4.08
C ILE A 24 -16.52 6.13 -5.28
N ARG A 25 -17.76 5.71 -5.02
CA ARG A 25 -18.78 5.52 -6.05
C ARG A 25 -19.08 6.84 -6.79
N ASP A 26 -19.24 7.93 -6.06
CA ASP A 26 -19.59 9.22 -6.64
C ASP A 26 -18.44 9.77 -7.49
N GLU A 27 -17.18 9.64 -7.05
CA GLU A 27 -16.00 9.97 -7.86
C GLU A 27 -15.84 9.05 -9.09
N TYR A 28 -16.24 7.77 -8.96
CA TYR A 28 -16.25 6.85 -10.11
C TYR A 28 -17.27 7.28 -11.17
N LEU A 29 -18.44 7.77 -10.75
CA LEU A 29 -19.55 8.16 -11.62
C LEU A 29 -19.48 9.62 -12.10
N ASP A 30 -18.53 10.42 -11.62
CA ASP A 30 -18.37 11.82 -12.01
C ASP A 30 -18.32 11.96 -13.55
N PRO A 31 -19.29 12.66 -14.18
CA PRO A 31 -19.35 12.83 -15.63
C PRO A 31 -18.29 13.81 -16.17
N ALA A 32 -17.61 14.57 -15.31
CA ALA A 32 -16.57 15.51 -15.72
C ALA A 32 -15.36 14.83 -16.37
N HIS A 33 -15.15 13.53 -16.10
CA HIS A 33 -14.04 12.77 -16.65
C HIS A 33 -14.37 11.27 -16.77
N ARG A 34 -13.65 10.58 -17.67
CA ARG A 34 -13.70 9.11 -17.78
C ARG A 34 -12.31 8.47 -17.74
N PHE A 35 -11.37 9.12 -17.06
CA PHE A 35 -9.99 8.66 -17.00
C PHE A 35 -9.88 7.32 -16.25
N PRO A 36 -9.06 6.38 -16.72
CA PRO A 36 -8.85 5.11 -16.03
C PRO A 36 -8.33 5.34 -14.62
N TRP A 37 -8.75 4.49 -13.70
CA TRP A 37 -8.22 4.47 -12.35
C TRP A 37 -7.03 3.53 -12.25
N VAL A 38 -5.97 3.97 -11.59
CA VAL A 38 -4.79 3.18 -11.25
C VAL A 38 -4.73 3.10 -9.73
N VAL A 39 -5.26 2.02 -9.17
CA VAL A 39 -5.26 1.75 -7.73
C VAL A 39 -3.92 1.14 -7.35
N GLY A 40 -3.11 1.86 -6.58
CA GLY A 40 -1.84 1.35 -6.08
C GLY A 40 -2.07 0.30 -5.00
N PHE A 41 -1.69 -0.95 -5.27
CA PHE A 41 -1.93 -2.08 -4.38
C PHE A 41 -0.64 -2.76 -3.94
N SER A 42 -0.31 -2.67 -2.65
CA SER A 42 0.90 -3.27 -2.09
C SER A 42 0.63 -4.52 -1.25
N GLY A 43 -0.64 -4.91 -1.06
CA GLY A 43 -1.04 -5.99 -0.14
C GLY A 43 -0.92 -5.61 1.35
N GLY A 44 -0.63 -4.35 1.67
CA GLY A 44 -0.67 -3.84 3.04
C GLY A 44 -2.05 -3.30 3.42
N LYS A 45 -2.29 -3.13 4.72
CA LYS A 45 -3.60 -2.73 5.29
C LYS A 45 -4.28 -1.55 4.57
N ASP A 46 -3.55 -0.46 4.33
CA ASP A 46 -4.14 0.77 3.78
C ASP A 46 -4.53 0.57 2.31
N SER A 47 -3.68 -0.11 1.53
CA SER A 47 -3.98 -0.44 0.13
C SER A 47 -5.09 -1.48 -0.01
N THR A 48 -5.21 -2.41 0.95
CA THR A 48 -6.30 -3.38 1.00
C THR A 48 -7.64 -2.71 1.29
N VAL A 49 -7.70 -1.76 2.23
CA VAL A 49 -8.93 -0.97 2.47
C VAL A 49 -9.32 -0.18 1.21
N VAL A 50 -8.37 0.46 0.52
CA VAL A 50 -8.69 1.17 -0.72
C VAL A 50 -9.23 0.21 -1.79
N ALA A 51 -8.56 -0.91 -2.03
CA ALA A 51 -9.03 -1.91 -3.00
C ALA A 51 -10.41 -2.46 -2.62
N HIS A 52 -10.66 -2.70 -1.32
CA HIS A 52 -11.95 -3.12 -0.78
C HIS A 52 -13.03 -2.09 -1.12
N GLY A 53 -12.82 -0.81 -0.80
CA GLY A 53 -13.80 0.24 -1.04
C GLY A 53 -14.09 0.47 -2.52
N VAL A 54 -13.06 0.39 -3.38
CA VAL A 54 -13.23 0.46 -4.84
C VAL A 54 -14.05 -0.71 -5.35
N PHE A 55 -13.77 -1.93 -4.88
CA PHE A 55 -14.50 -3.12 -5.31
C PHE A 55 -15.97 -3.07 -4.86
N GLU A 56 -16.25 -2.70 -3.60
CA GLU A 56 -17.61 -2.52 -3.09
C GLU A 56 -18.38 -1.42 -3.84
N ALA A 57 -17.73 -0.28 -4.11
CA ALA A 57 -18.32 0.79 -4.89
C ALA A 57 -18.74 0.30 -6.27
N LEU A 58 -17.88 -0.44 -6.98
CA LEU A 58 -18.19 -0.99 -8.31
C LEU A 58 -19.33 -2.02 -8.27
N LEU A 59 -19.41 -2.85 -7.23
CA LEU A 59 -20.51 -3.80 -7.05
C LEU A 59 -21.85 -3.09 -6.88
N SER A 60 -21.86 -1.93 -6.22
CA SER A 60 -23.08 -1.11 -6.05
C SER A 60 -23.52 -0.36 -7.31
N ILE A 61 -22.68 -0.31 -8.34
CA ILE A 61 -22.97 0.40 -9.60
C ILE A 61 -23.57 -0.59 -10.61
N PRO A 62 -24.68 -0.25 -11.30
CA PRO A 62 -25.24 -1.09 -12.36
C PRO A 62 -24.23 -1.33 -13.50
N PRO A 63 -24.19 -2.53 -14.12
CA PRO A 63 -23.23 -2.84 -15.18
C PRO A 63 -23.17 -1.81 -16.32
N SER A 64 -24.29 -1.20 -16.69
CA SER A 64 -24.37 -0.18 -17.74
C SER A 64 -23.64 1.15 -17.42
N GLN A 65 -23.38 1.41 -16.14
CA GLN A 65 -22.70 2.63 -15.67
C GLN A 65 -21.22 2.40 -15.35
N ARG A 66 -20.75 1.15 -15.36
CA ARG A 66 -19.35 0.75 -15.15
C ARG A 66 -18.50 1.04 -16.40
N THR A 67 -18.39 2.32 -16.73
CA THR A 67 -17.87 2.83 -18.01
C THR A 67 -16.38 3.19 -18.00
N ARG A 68 -15.72 3.02 -16.85
CA ARG A 68 -14.33 3.41 -16.62
C ARG A 68 -13.51 2.20 -16.21
N GLU A 69 -12.35 2.04 -16.83
CA GLU A 69 -11.40 0.99 -16.47
C GLU A 69 -10.76 1.26 -15.11
N VAL A 70 -10.61 0.21 -14.31
CA VAL A 70 -9.92 0.23 -13.03
C VAL A 70 -8.76 -0.76 -13.08
N HIS A 71 -7.56 -0.28 -12.82
CA HIS A 71 -6.33 -1.05 -12.82
C HIS A 71 -5.85 -1.21 -11.38
N ILE A 72 -5.90 -2.41 -10.83
CA ILE A 72 -5.28 -2.70 -9.52
C ILE A 72 -3.84 -3.09 -9.78
N VAL A 73 -2.93 -2.16 -9.50
CA VAL A 73 -1.51 -2.27 -9.90
C VAL A 73 -0.65 -2.52 -8.68
N SER A 74 0.03 -3.67 -8.72
CA SER A 74 1.09 -4.01 -7.77
C SER A 74 2.47 -3.82 -8.39
N ASN A 75 3.47 -3.49 -7.55
CA ASN A 75 4.86 -3.37 -7.97
C ASN A 75 5.71 -4.38 -7.22
N ASP A 76 6.23 -5.36 -7.96
CA ASP A 76 7.16 -6.34 -7.44
C ASP A 76 8.60 -5.89 -7.73
N THR A 77 9.31 -5.49 -6.67
CA THR A 77 10.71 -5.05 -6.77
C THR A 77 11.69 -6.19 -6.97
N MET A 78 11.22 -7.45 -6.95
CA MET A 78 11.99 -8.70 -7.00
C MET A 78 12.92 -8.90 -5.79
N VAL A 79 12.78 -8.08 -4.75
CA VAL A 79 13.55 -8.17 -3.50
C VAL A 79 12.69 -7.96 -2.25
N GLU A 80 11.36 -7.87 -2.39
CA GLU A 80 10.46 -7.82 -1.23
C GLU A 80 10.52 -9.11 -0.41
N SER A 81 10.08 -9.06 0.85
CA SER A 81 9.97 -10.26 1.69
C SER A 81 9.16 -11.38 1.00
N PRO A 82 9.65 -12.64 1.00
CA PRO A 82 8.94 -13.75 0.37
C PRO A 82 7.52 -13.96 0.89
N LEU A 83 7.29 -13.76 2.20
CA LEU A 83 5.94 -13.90 2.78
C LEU A 83 4.98 -12.82 2.26
N VAL A 84 5.50 -11.60 2.06
CA VAL A 84 4.71 -10.47 1.57
C VAL A 84 4.35 -10.66 0.10
N ILE A 85 5.29 -11.15 -0.73
CA ILE A 85 5.00 -11.52 -2.12
C ILE A 85 4.00 -12.67 -2.19
N ALA A 86 4.15 -13.71 -1.37
CA ALA A 86 3.20 -14.81 -1.33
C ALA A 86 1.78 -14.33 -0.96
N HIS A 87 1.67 -13.45 0.04
CA HIS A 87 0.39 -12.83 0.40
C HIS A 87 -0.19 -12.02 -0.77
N LEU A 88 0.63 -11.18 -1.39
CA LEU A 88 0.24 -10.35 -2.53
C LEU A 88 -0.26 -11.22 -3.71
N ASP A 89 0.41 -12.33 -4.01
CA ASP A 89 0.02 -13.28 -5.06
C ASP A 89 -1.35 -13.89 -4.81
N VAL A 90 -1.61 -14.33 -3.58
CA VAL A 90 -2.90 -14.91 -3.21
C VAL A 90 -4.02 -13.88 -3.35
N VAL A 91 -3.82 -12.68 -2.81
CA VAL A 91 -4.87 -11.65 -2.81
C VAL A 91 -5.13 -11.13 -4.22
N THR A 92 -4.09 -10.85 -5.01
CA THR A 92 -4.25 -10.37 -6.40
C THR A 92 -4.94 -11.40 -7.28
N LYS A 93 -4.64 -12.70 -7.15
CA LYS A 93 -5.37 -13.77 -7.86
C LYS A 93 -6.84 -13.85 -7.45
N ARG A 94 -7.17 -13.67 -6.17
CA ARG A 94 -8.57 -13.64 -5.70
C ARG A 94 -9.32 -12.45 -6.28
N ILE A 95 -8.70 -11.26 -6.27
CA ILE A 95 -9.26 -10.04 -6.86
C ILE A 95 -9.50 -10.23 -8.35
N GLU A 96 -8.53 -10.77 -9.09
CA GLU A 96 -8.63 -11.01 -10.53
C GLU A 96 -9.76 -11.99 -10.86
N ALA A 97 -9.81 -13.13 -10.16
CA ALA A 97 -10.86 -14.12 -10.36
C ALA A 97 -12.25 -13.56 -10.04
N ALA A 98 -12.40 -12.81 -8.94
CA ALA A 98 -13.66 -12.19 -8.56
C ALA A 98 -14.10 -11.10 -9.56
N ALA A 99 -13.17 -10.27 -10.02
CA ALA A 99 -13.43 -9.26 -11.03
C ALA A 99 -13.96 -9.88 -12.33
N LEU A 100 -13.33 -10.95 -12.81
CA LEU A 100 -13.77 -11.70 -13.99
C LEU A 100 -15.17 -12.31 -13.79
N ASN A 101 -15.38 -13.02 -12.67
CA ASN A 101 -16.64 -13.70 -12.39
C ASN A 101 -17.82 -12.73 -12.20
N LEU A 102 -17.56 -11.51 -11.71
CA LEU A 102 -18.58 -10.49 -11.44
C LEU A 102 -18.69 -9.45 -12.56
N ASN A 103 -17.96 -9.65 -13.67
CA ASN A 103 -17.89 -8.76 -14.82
C ASN A 103 -17.64 -7.30 -14.40
N LEU A 104 -16.64 -7.11 -13.53
CA LEU A 104 -16.18 -5.79 -13.11
C LEU A 104 -15.12 -5.28 -14.10
N PRO A 105 -15.06 -3.97 -14.38
CA PRO A 105 -14.05 -3.39 -15.27
C PRO A 105 -12.68 -3.27 -14.56
N ILE A 106 -12.26 -4.31 -13.85
CA ILE A 106 -11.02 -4.36 -13.09
C ILE A 106 -10.00 -5.21 -13.84
N THR A 107 -8.84 -4.62 -14.13
CA THR A 107 -7.64 -5.33 -14.57
C THR A 107 -6.65 -5.38 -13.42
N VAL A 108 -6.16 -6.57 -13.08
CA VAL A 108 -5.07 -6.72 -12.11
C VAL A 108 -3.76 -6.76 -12.87
N ALA A 109 -2.83 -5.87 -12.52
CA ALA A 109 -1.54 -5.78 -13.18
C ALA A 109 -0.40 -5.83 -12.17
N ARG A 110 0.73 -6.40 -12.62
CA ARG A 110 1.98 -6.36 -11.87
C ARG A 110 3.06 -5.70 -12.69
N THR A 111 3.75 -4.76 -12.06
CA THR A 111 4.89 -4.05 -12.60
C THR A 111 6.17 -4.58 -11.98
N HIS A 112 7.23 -4.63 -12.79
CA HIS A 112 8.55 -5.07 -12.38
C HIS A 112 9.60 -4.08 -12.91
N PRO A 113 10.76 -3.97 -12.24
CA PRO A 113 11.92 -3.30 -12.82
C PRO A 113 12.26 -3.91 -14.18
N GLU A 114 12.71 -3.07 -15.12
CA GLU A 114 13.28 -3.60 -16.37
C GLU A 114 14.50 -4.49 -16.05
N PRO A 115 14.80 -5.51 -16.87
CA PRO A 115 15.85 -6.48 -16.57
C PRO A 115 17.20 -5.83 -16.20
N ASP A 116 17.56 -4.74 -16.88
CA ASP A 116 18.82 -4.01 -16.67
C ASP A 116 18.79 -3.04 -15.47
N LYS A 117 17.63 -2.91 -14.81
CA LYS A 117 17.37 -2.06 -13.63
C LYS A 117 16.98 -2.87 -12.39
N THR A 118 17.10 -4.20 -12.43
CA THR A 118 16.88 -5.05 -11.26
C THR A 118 17.97 -4.84 -10.21
N PHE A 119 17.67 -5.15 -8.94
CA PHE A 119 18.55 -4.86 -7.80
C PHE A 119 19.97 -5.43 -8.00
N TRP A 120 20.08 -6.70 -8.39
CA TRP A 120 21.37 -7.38 -8.58
C TRP A 120 22.14 -6.88 -9.80
N VAL A 121 21.45 -6.55 -10.88
CA VAL A 121 22.10 -5.97 -12.06
C VAL A 121 22.65 -4.59 -11.75
N LEU A 122 21.91 -3.76 -11.01
CA LEU A 122 22.42 -2.43 -10.61
C LEU A 122 23.59 -2.56 -9.64
N LEU A 123 23.46 -3.38 -8.60
CA LEU A 123 24.43 -3.50 -7.53
C LEU A 123 25.72 -4.22 -7.98
N ILE A 124 25.59 -5.44 -8.52
CA ILE A 124 26.74 -6.27 -8.90
C ILE A 124 27.15 -5.97 -10.33
N GLY A 125 26.19 -5.93 -11.26
CA GLY A 125 26.47 -5.78 -12.69
C GLY A 125 26.97 -4.38 -13.09
N LYS A 126 26.34 -3.33 -12.56
CA LYS A 126 26.65 -1.92 -12.89
C LYS A 126 27.44 -1.21 -11.77
N GLY A 127 27.76 -1.90 -10.68
CA GLY A 127 28.60 -1.38 -9.59
C GLY A 127 27.98 -0.23 -8.78
N TYR A 128 26.65 -0.16 -8.70
CA TYR A 128 26.00 0.83 -7.84
C TYR A 128 26.40 0.60 -6.38
N PRO A 129 26.61 1.65 -5.58
CA PRO A 129 26.78 1.47 -4.14
C PRO A 129 25.49 0.88 -3.55
N SER A 130 25.59 0.05 -2.51
CA SER A 130 24.37 -0.44 -1.86
C SER A 130 23.54 0.74 -1.30
N PRO A 131 22.20 0.63 -1.31
CA PRO A 131 21.34 1.72 -0.83
C PRO A 131 21.66 2.15 0.60
N ASN A 132 21.66 3.46 0.84
CA ASN A 132 21.86 4.03 2.17
C ASN A 132 20.86 5.18 2.40
N LEU A 133 20.98 5.88 3.53
CA LEU A 133 20.03 6.96 3.89
C LEU A 133 19.97 8.08 2.85
N THR A 134 21.08 8.40 2.16
CA THR A 134 21.16 9.48 1.17
C THR A 134 20.97 9.00 -0.26
N MET A 135 21.43 7.79 -0.58
CA MET A 135 21.34 7.19 -1.92
C MET A 135 20.40 6.00 -1.96
N ARG A 136 19.09 6.31 -1.99
CA ARG A 136 18.00 5.32 -2.11
C ARG A 136 17.58 5.09 -3.56
N TRP A 137 18.52 4.73 -4.42
CA TRP A 137 18.23 4.45 -5.83
C TRP A 137 17.22 3.31 -6.01
N CYS A 138 17.13 2.39 -5.05
CA CYS A 138 16.14 1.30 -5.08
C CYS A 138 14.69 1.81 -5.09
N THR A 139 14.39 2.92 -4.39
CA THR A 139 13.06 3.54 -4.40
C THR A 139 12.71 4.04 -5.80
N ASP A 140 13.60 4.81 -6.42
CA ASP A 140 13.39 5.35 -7.76
C ASP A 140 13.29 4.22 -8.80
N ARG A 141 14.32 3.37 -8.87
CA ARG A 141 14.45 2.37 -9.95
C ARG A 141 13.51 1.20 -9.81
N LEU A 142 13.28 0.71 -8.59
CA LEU A 142 12.51 -0.51 -8.38
C LEU A 142 11.03 -0.25 -8.06
N LYS A 143 10.68 0.92 -7.49
CA LYS A 143 9.29 1.23 -7.08
C LYS A 143 8.65 2.30 -7.95
N ILE A 144 9.32 3.45 -8.10
CA ILE A 144 8.72 4.62 -8.78
C ILE A 144 8.69 4.42 -10.30
N GLN A 145 9.81 4.04 -10.92
CA GLN A 145 9.91 3.95 -12.38
C GLN A 145 8.96 2.93 -13.02
N PRO A 146 8.84 1.68 -12.51
CA PRO A 146 7.92 0.71 -13.11
C PRO A 146 6.45 1.17 -13.02
N THR A 147 6.04 1.65 -11.84
CA THR A 147 4.69 2.17 -11.60
C THR A 147 4.40 3.41 -12.45
N SER A 148 5.35 4.36 -12.50
CA SER A 148 5.22 5.58 -13.31
C SER A 148 5.15 5.25 -14.80
N GLY A 149 5.90 4.26 -15.27
CA GLY A 149 5.80 3.77 -16.65
C GLY A 149 4.42 3.23 -16.97
N TYR A 150 3.81 2.48 -16.05
CA TYR A 150 2.43 1.99 -16.19
C TYR A 150 1.40 3.14 -16.27
N ILE A 151 1.51 4.12 -15.37
CA ILE A 151 0.64 5.30 -15.35
C ILE A 151 0.81 6.10 -16.64
N LYS A 152 2.04 6.34 -17.11
CA LYS A 152 2.32 7.07 -18.35
C LYS A 152 1.70 6.41 -19.58
N ARG A 153 1.70 5.07 -19.66
CA ARG A 153 1.01 4.36 -20.75
C ARG A 153 -0.50 4.62 -20.75
N ASN A 154 -1.13 4.59 -19.57
CA ASN A 154 -2.55 4.92 -19.43
C ASN A 154 -2.83 6.39 -19.81
N ILE A 155 -1.99 7.33 -19.35
CA ILE A 155 -2.11 8.75 -19.74
C ILE A 155 -1.97 8.91 -21.25
N SER A 156 -1.00 8.24 -21.88
CA SER A 156 -0.80 8.31 -23.33
C SER A 156 -1.99 7.77 -24.12
N GLN A 157 -2.72 6.81 -23.57
CA GLN A 157 -3.87 6.19 -24.22
C GLN A 157 -5.18 6.96 -24.00
N TYR A 158 -5.37 7.51 -22.80
CA TYR A 158 -6.65 8.09 -22.35
C TYR A 158 -6.60 9.60 -22.07
N GLY A 159 -5.45 10.24 -22.28
CA GLY A 159 -5.21 11.67 -22.03
C GLY A 159 -4.86 12.00 -20.57
N ALA A 160 -5.40 11.27 -19.61
CA ALA A 160 -5.08 11.37 -18.19
C ALA A 160 -5.37 10.05 -17.45
N ALA A 161 -4.94 9.95 -16.19
CA ALA A 161 -5.22 8.82 -15.31
C ALA A 161 -5.43 9.28 -13.86
N ILE A 162 -6.30 8.60 -13.12
CA ILE A 162 -6.52 8.88 -11.69
C ILE A 162 -5.83 7.80 -10.86
N VAL A 163 -4.82 8.19 -10.11
CA VAL A 163 -4.07 7.34 -9.20
C VAL A 163 -4.75 7.33 -7.84
N VAL A 164 -5.31 6.19 -7.46
CA VAL A 164 -6.00 6.02 -6.18
C VAL A 164 -5.02 5.43 -5.16
N LEU A 165 -4.78 6.14 -4.06
CA LEU A 165 -3.74 5.80 -3.08
C LEU A 165 -4.30 5.70 -1.66
N GLY A 166 -3.86 4.67 -0.94
CA GLY A 166 -4.11 4.48 0.48
C GLY A 166 -3.16 5.29 1.36
N VAL A 167 -3.30 6.62 1.35
CA VAL A 167 -2.53 7.53 2.21
C VAL A 167 -3.42 8.13 3.28
N ARG A 168 -2.90 8.32 4.49
CA ARG A 168 -3.64 8.85 5.66
C ARG A 168 -2.88 9.98 6.34
N ARG A 169 -3.60 10.93 6.93
CA ARG A 169 -3.02 12.02 7.74
C ARG A 169 -2.38 11.51 9.02
N ASP A 170 -3.04 10.54 9.66
CA ASP A 170 -2.65 9.92 10.93
C ASP A 170 -1.35 9.09 10.85
N GLU A 171 -0.78 8.86 9.66
CA GLU A 171 0.42 8.03 9.56
C GLU A 171 1.71 8.73 10.03
N SER A 172 1.82 10.06 9.87
CA SER A 172 2.89 10.87 10.47
C SER A 172 2.64 12.37 10.23
N GLN A 173 3.18 13.23 11.10
CA GLN A 173 3.12 14.69 10.92
C GLN A 173 3.71 15.15 9.56
N THR A 174 4.76 14.50 9.07
CA THR A 174 5.35 14.79 7.76
C THR A 174 4.39 14.45 6.62
N ARG A 175 3.69 13.30 6.69
CA ARG A 175 2.69 12.92 5.70
C ARG A 175 1.48 13.85 5.73
N GLN A 176 1.00 14.22 6.92
CA GLN A 176 -0.07 15.20 7.09
C GLN A 176 0.29 16.53 6.40
N ARG A 177 1.45 17.12 6.72
CA ARG A 177 1.91 18.37 6.08
C ARG A 177 2.03 18.25 4.56
N SER A 178 2.50 17.11 4.06
CA SER A 178 2.60 16.88 2.61
C SER A 178 1.24 16.74 1.93
N ILE A 179 0.24 16.16 2.60
CA ILE A 179 -1.13 16.05 2.11
C ILE A 179 -1.77 17.44 2.12
N ASP A 180 -1.69 18.16 3.24
CA ASP A 180 -2.36 19.46 3.39
C ASP A 180 -1.74 20.56 2.51
N LYS A 181 -0.46 20.44 2.16
CA LYS A 181 0.19 21.33 1.18
C LYS A 181 -0.39 21.17 -0.24
N ARG A 182 -0.94 20.01 -0.57
CA ARG A 182 -1.42 19.67 -1.92
C ARG A 182 -2.95 19.70 -1.91
N GLN A 183 -3.50 20.85 -2.25
CA GLN A 183 -4.95 21.03 -2.30
C GLN A 183 -5.54 20.34 -3.53
N ASN A 184 -6.77 19.84 -3.38
CA ASN A 184 -7.53 19.36 -4.51
C ASN A 184 -7.82 20.50 -5.49
N ASP A 185 -8.02 20.14 -6.75
CA ASP A 185 -8.56 21.07 -7.73
C ASP A 185 -9.91 21.61 -7.24
N ARG A 186 -10.19 22.88 -7.54
CA ARG A 186 -11.34 23.59 -6.97
C ARG A 186 -12.63 22.87 -7.33
N GLY A 187 -13.35 22.39 -6.31
CA GLY A 187 -14.61 21.66 -6.50
C GLY A 187 -14.45 20.18 -6.88
N SER A 188 -13.24 19.62 -6.75
CA SER A 188 -12.95 18.21 -7.01
C SER A 188 -12.37 17.53 -5.76
N ASN A 189 -12.41 16.19 -5.72
CA ASN A 189 -11.67 15.37 -4.76
C ASN A 189 -10.29 14.95 -5.27
N LEU A 190 -9.88 15.46 -6.45
CA LEU A 190 -8.67 15.08 -7.13
C LEU A 190 -7.57 16.13 -6.94
N THR A 191 -6.35 15.67 -6.70
CA THR A 191 -5.15 16.51 -6.62
C THR A 191 -4.23 16.24 -7.82
N PRO A 192 -3.75 17.24 -8.56
CA PRO A 192 -2.76 17.02 -9.60
C PRO A 192 -1.48 16.36 -9.07
N HIS A 193 -0.93 15.39 -9.81
CA HIS A 193 0.35 14.81 -9.48
C HIS A 193 1.48 15.79 -9.85
N THR A 194 2.43 15.99 -8.93
CA THR A 194 3.52 16.98 -9.12
C THR A 194 4.48 16.60 -10.25
N ASP A 195 4.82 15.31 -10.34
CA ASP A 195 5.91 14.84 -11.22
C ASP A 195 5.39 14.12 -12.49
N LEU A 196 4.09 13.83 -12.56
CA LEU A 196 3.48 13.07 -13.65
C LEU A 196 2.35 13.90 -14.25
N THR A 197 2.69 14.70 -15.27
CA THR A 197 1.70 15.47 -16.02
C THR A 197 0.60 14.56 -16.57
N GLY A 198 -0.65 14.91 -16.33
CA GLY A 198 -1.81 14.09 -16.71
C GLY A 198 -2.23 13.03 -15.68
N ALA A 199 -1.50 12.88 -14.56
CA ALA A 199 -1.97 12.09 -13.43
C ALA A 199 -2.68 12.96 -12.40
N LEU A 200 -3.83 12.49 -11.94
CA LEU A 200 -4.59 13.04 -10.82
C LEU A 200 -4.53 12.05 -9.66
N ILE A 201 -4.60 12.51 -8.41
CA ILE A 201 -4.48 11.67 -7.22
C ILE A 201 -5.80 11.73 -6.45
N TYR A 202 -6.35 10.56 -6.14
CA TYR A 202 -7.52 10.39 -5.29
C TYR A 202 -7.13 9.65 -3.99
N ARG A 203 -7.62 10.14 -2.85
CA ARG A 203 -7.21 9.68 -1.50
C ARG A 203 -8.42 9.37 -0.62
N PRO A 204 -9.16 8.29 -0.90
CA PRO A 204 -10.47 8.04 -0.27
C PRO A 204 -10.40 7.82 1.24
N ILE A 205 -9.28 7.34 1.76
CA ILE A 205 -9.11 6.98 3.18
C ILE A 205 -8.29 8.01 3.98
N VAL A 206 -8.10 9.22 3.45
CA VAL A 206 -7.16 10.21 4.00
C VAL A 206 -7.39 10.59 5.47
N ASN A 207 -8.64 10.47 5.93
CA ASN A 207 -9.05 10.81 7.28
C ASN A 207 -9.12 9.62 8.24
N LEU A 208 -8.84 8.39 7.78
CA LEU A 208 -8.88 7.22 8.64
C LEU A 208 -7.69 7.21 9.61
N THR A 209 -7.95 6.79 10.85
CA THR A 209 -6.89 6.43 11.80
C THR A 209 -6.36 5.02 11.52
N THR A 210 -5.29 4.63 12.21
CA THR A 210 -4.78 3.26 12.11
C THR A 210 -5.79 2.25 12.66
N ASP A 211 -6.50 2.60 13.72
CA ASP A 211 -7.52 1.76 14.34
C ASP A 211 -8.74 1.61 13.43
N ASP A 212 -9.20 2.72 12.81
CA ASP A 212 -10.29 2.69 11.82
C ASP A 212 -9.99 1.69 10.69
N VAL A 213 -8.74 1.69 10.16
CA VAL A 213 -8.32 0.79 9.08
C VAL A 213 -8.43 -0.67 9.50
N TRP A 214 -7.94 -1.01 10.70
CA TRP A 214 -8.02 -2.37 11.20
C TRP A 214 -9.44 -2.77 11.56
N GLU A 215 -10.24 -1.88 12.13
CA GLU A 215 -11.63 -2.13 12.45
C GLU A 215 -12.45 -2.39 11.18
N ILE A 216 -12.21 -1.64 10.09
CA ILE A 216 -12.83 -1.91 8.78
C ILE A 216 -12.43 -3.29 8.27
N LEU A 217 -11.14 -3.63 8.25
CA LEU A 217 -10.66 -4.94 7.79
C LEU A 217 -11.16 -6.10 8.67
N GLY A 218 -11.43 -5.85 9.95
CA GLY A 218 -12.00 -6.83 10.87
C GLY A 218 -13.51 -6.98 10.75
N SER A 219 -14.22 -5.90 10.42
CA SER A 219 -15.68 -5.84 10.40
C SER A 219 -16.29 -6.23 9.05
N PHE A 220 -15.61 -5.94 7.95
CA PHE A 220 -16.12 -6.17 6.60
C PHE A 220 -15.40 -7.33 5.91
N HIS A 221 -16.20 -8.21 5.29
CA HIS A 221 -15.67 -9.34 4.53
C HIS A 221 -15.03 -8.84 3.23
N ALA A 222 -14.02 -9.57 2.74
CA ALA A 222 -13.35 -9.18 1.50
C ALA A 222 -14.31 -9.31 0.31
N PRO A 223 -14.51 -8.27 -0.51
CA PRO A 223 -15.53 -8.28 -1.56
C PRO A 223 -15.15 -9.19 -2.74
N TRP A 224 -13.88 -9.58 -2.84
CA TRP A 224 -13.38 -10.62 -3.75
C TRP A 224 -13.42 -12.04 -3.16
N GLY A 225 -14.11 -12.22 -2.03
CA GLY A 225 -14.31 -13.51 -1.36
C GLY A 225 -13.38 -13.74 -0.17
N GLY A 226 -13.95 -14.29 0.91
CA GLY A 226 -13.25 -14.61 2.15
C GLY A 226 -13.21 -13.46 3.15
N ASN A 227 -12.09 -13.33 3.86
CA ASN A 227 -11.86 -12.32 4.88
C ASN A 227 -10.39 -11.88 4.85
N HIS A 228 -10.03 -10.94 5.73
CA HIS A 228 -8.69 -10.37 5.81
C HIS A 228 -7.79 -11.07 6.86
N ARG A 229 -8.14 -12.27 7.33
CA ARG A 229 -7.38 -12.97 8.41
C ARG A 229 -5.92 -13.21 8.06
N ASP A 230 -5.63 -13.58 6.82
CA ASP A 230 -4.25 -13.80 6.35
C ASP A 230 -3.42 -12.51 6.44
N LEU A 231 -4.04 -11.34 6.24
CA LEU A 231 -3.39 -10.04 6.41
C LEU A 231 -3.14 -9.72 7.88
N PHE A 232 -4.11 -9.96 8.76
CA PHE A 232 -3.91 -9.82 10.21
C PHE A 232 -2.79 -10.73 10.72
N GLN A 233 -2.74 -11.98 10.24
CA GLN A 233 -1.69 -12.93 10.59
C GLN A 233 -0.33 -12.45 10.08
N LEU A 234 -0.26 -11.96 8.84
CA LEU A 234 0.99 -11.42 8.27
C LEU A 234 1.56 -10.28 9.13
N TYR A 235 0.71 -9.35 9.60
CA TYR A 235 1.16 -8.26 10.48
C TYR A 235 1.56 -8.75 11.87
N ARG A 236 0.79 -9.68 12.45
CA ARG A 236 1.10 -10.31 13.74
C ARG A 236 2.46 -11.01 13.71
N ASP A 237 2.69 -11.83 12.68
CA ASP A 237 3.93 -12.58 12.56
C ASP A 237 5.11 -11.63 12.35
N ALA A 238 4.95 -10.56 11.58
CA ALA A 238 6.00 -9.54 11.40
C ALA A 238 6.35 -8.79 12.69
N GLU A 239 5.47 -8.78 13.69
CA GLU A 239 5.72 -8.19 15.01
C GLU A 239 6.26 -9.23 16.03
N GLY A 240 6.53 -10.47 15.60
CA GLY A 240 7.06 -11.53 16.47
C GLY A 240 5.97 -12.31 17.21
N GLY A 241 4.74 -12.30 16.69
CA GLY A 241 3.63 -13.09 17.24
C GLY A 241 2.80 -12.38 18.31
N GLU A 242 3.17 -11.14 18.71
CA GLU A 242 2.35 -10.33 19.61
C GLU A 242 1.07 -9.85 18.90
N CYS A 243 -0.06 -9.94 19.57
CA CYS A 243 -1.38 -9.82 18.96
C CYS A 243 -1.75 -8.35 18.64
N PRO A 244 -1.99 -7.98 17.38
CA PRO A 244 -2.46 -6.64 17.01
C PRO A 244 -4.00 -6.48 17.13
N VAL A 245 -4.72 -7.48 17.65
CA VAL A 245 -6.19 -7.53 17.57
C VAL A 245 -6.83 -7.27 18.93
N VAL A 246 -7.39 -6.08 19.09
CA VAL A 246 -8.35 -5.74 20.15
C VAL A 246 -9.62 -6.54 19.88
N LEU A 247 -9.97 -7.48 20.77
CA LEU A 247 -11.17 -8.32 20.66
C LEU A 247 -12.36 -7.84 21.51
N SER A 248 -12.29 -6.69 22.20
CA SER A 248 -13.48 -6.03 22.77
C SER A 248 -13.19 -4.58 23.22
N GLN A 249 -14.23 -3.74 23.22
CA GLN A 249 -14.19 -2.32 23.61
C GLN A 249 -13.86 -2.07 25.10
N THR A 250 -13.85 -3.11 25.94
CA THR A 250 -13.69 -2.99 27.41
C THR A 250 -12.25 -3.17 27.92
N GLU A 251 -11.27 -3.44 27.06
CA GLU A 251 -9.87 -3.67 27.44
C GLU A 251 -8.90 -2.68 26.78
N ALA A 252 -9.32 -1.42 26.59
CA ALA A 252 -8.46 -0.37 26.05
C ALA A 252 -7.62 0.29 27.15
N PRO A 253 -6.32 -0.02 27.22
CA PRO A 253 -5.34 1.05 27.16
C PRO A 253 -4.23 0.72 26.14
N GLY A 254 -4.23 1.46 25.02
CA GLY A 254 -3.02 1.74 24.23
C GLY A 254 -2.28 0.55 23.63
N CYS A 255 -2.90 -0.21 22.72
CA CYS A 255 -2.18 -1.10 21.80
C CYS A 255 -2.30 -0.59 20.36
N GLY A 256 -1.72 0.58 20.10
CA GLY A 256 -1.48 1.04 18.74
C GLY A 256 -0.41 0.15 18.11
N THR A 257 -0.79 -0.66 17.11
CA THR A 257 0.16 -1.42 16.30
C THR A 257 1.29 -0.50 15.83
N ARG A 258 2.54 -0.81 16.19
CA ARG A 258 3.70 0.00 15.80
C ARG A 258 4.02 -0.24 14.33
N ASN A 259 3.20 0.32 13.45
CA ASN A 259 3.50 0.65 12.06
C ASN A 259 4.44 -0.37 11.38
N SER A 260 4.13 -1.67 11.45
CA SER A 260 4.98 -2.71 10.87
C SER A 260 4.99 -2.49 9.36
N ARG A 261 6.09 -1.89 8.88
CA ARG A 261 6.34 -1.64 7.47
C ARG A 261 7.17 -2.80 6.97
N PHE A 262 6.64 -3.52 6.00
CA PHE A 262 7.37 -4.59 5.35
C PHE A 262 8.53 -4.03 4.52
N GLY A 263 9.74 -4.53 4.80
CA GLY A 263 10.95 -4.20 4.06
C GLY A 263 11.29 -5.22 2.97
N CYS A 264 12.21 -4.84 2.10
CA CYS A 264 12.91 -5.80 1.24
C CYS A 264 13.99 -6.54 2.04
N TRP A 265 14.16 -7.84 1.80
CA TRP A 265 15.12 -8.67 2.53
C TRP A 265 16.59 -8.34 2.20
N THR A 266 16.82 -7.51 1.18
CA THR A 266 18.14 -7.02 0.78
C THR A 266 18.43 -5.60 1.29
N CYS A 267 17.61 -5.06 2.19
CA CYS A 267 17.71 -3.66 2.62
C CYS A 267 18.97 -3.41 3.46
N THR A 268 19.84 -2.53 2.97
CA THR A 268 21.05 -2.08 3.68
C THR A 268 20.87 -0.73 4.39
N VAL A 269 19.66 -0.17 4.38
CA VAL A 269 19.36 1.16 4.94
C VAL A 269 19.02 1.07 6.43
N VAL A 270 18.45 -0.05 6.86
CA VAL A 270 18.12 -0.32 8.26
C VAL A 270 19.15 -1.27 8.84
N GLU A 271 19.49 -1.10 10.12
CA GLU A 271 20.47 -1.96 10.78
C GLU A 271 19.95 -3.37 11.01
N LYS A 272 18.63 -3.54 11.19
CA LYS A 272 17.97 -4.83 11.39
C LYS A 272 16.61 -4.84 10.73
N ASP A 273 16.32 -5.91 10.00
CA ASP A 273 14.97 -6.19 9.49
C ASP A 273 14.12 -6.83 10.59
N LYS A 274 13.40 -5.98 11.35
CA LYS A 274 12.51 -6.44 12.41
C LYS A 274 11.35 -7.29 11.88
N SER A 275 10.87 -7.02 10.67
CA SER A 275 9.75 -7.76 10.10
C SER A 275 10.16 -9.19 9.73
N LEU A 276 11.33 -9.34 9.08
CA LEU A 276 11.89 -10.65 8.77
C LEU A 276 12.26 -11.43 10.03
N GLN A 277 12.84 -10.76 11.03
CA GLN A 277 13.09 -11.36 12.33
C GLN A 277 11.79 -11.84 12.99
N GLY A 278 10.73 -11.02 13.00
CA GLY A 278 9.43 -11.40 13.54
C GLY A 278 8.85 -12.63 12.86
N PHE A 279 8.93 -12.71 11.52
CA PHE A 279 8.49 -13.88 10.77
C PHE A 279 9.25 -15.15 11.18
N ILE A 280 10.56 -15.03 11.39
CA ILE A 280 11.41 -16.12 11.88
C ILE A 280 10.97 -16.52 13.29
N ASP A 281 10.80 -15.57 14.21
CA ASP A 281 10.41 -15.82 15.59
C ASP A 281 9.00 -16.46 15.70
N SER A 282 8.15 -16.17 14.72
CA SER A 282 6.79 -16.74 14.58
C SER A 282 6.78 -18.13 13.90
N GLY A 283 7.95 -18.74 13.67
CA GLY A 283 8.10 -20.12 13.20
C GLY A 283 8.60 -20.29 11.75
N ASN A 284 8.84 -19.21 11.00
CA ASN A 284 9.36 -19.29 9.63
C ASN A 284 10.90 -19.39 9.60
N HIS A 285 11.46 -20.35 10.34
CA HIS A 285 12.91 -20.51 10.54
C HIS A 285 13.72 -20.69 9.24
N HIS A 286 13.07 -21.17 8.17
CA HIS A 286 13.69 -21.36 6.88
C HIS A 286 14.11 -20.05 6.18
N PHE A 287 13.63 -18.88 6.64
CA PHE A 287 14.09 -17.58 6.16
C PHE A 287 15.33 -17.03 6.88
N LYS A 288 15.83 -17.73 7.90
CA LYS A 288 17.05 -17.33 8.62
C LYS A 288 18.25 -17.01 7.70
N PRO A 289 18.51 -17.78 6.62
CA PRO A 289 19.61 -17.45 5.70
C PRO A 289 19.48 -16.07 5.03
N LEU A 290 18.26 -15.56 4.81
CA LEU A 290 18.05 -14.22 4.23
C LEU A 290 18.47 -13.13 5.22
N LEU A 291 18.15 -13.32 6.50
CA LEU A 291 18.54 -12.41 7.56
C LEU A 291 20.07 -12.40 7.74
N GLU A 292 20.68 -13.59 7.85
CA GLU A 292 22.14 -13.75 7.94
C GLU A 292 22.86 -13.11 6.74
N PHE A 293 22.30 -13.27 5.54
CA PHE A 293 22.82 -12.62 4.33
C PHE A 293 22.75 -11.10 4.40
N SER A 294 21.62 -10.53 4.84
CA SER A 294 21.48 -9.08 5.01
C SER A 294 22.49 -8.52 6.03
N ASP A 295 22.62 -9.18 7.18
CA ASP A 295 23.52 -8.78 8.26
C ASP A 295 25.00 -8.84 7.83
N SER A 296 25.39 -9.90 7.12
CA SER A 296 26.75 -10.03 6.58
C SER A 296 27.12 -8.93 5.57
N ARG A 297 26.15 -8.47 4.77
CA ARG A 297 26.37 -7.35 3.84
C ARG A 297 26.55 -6.03 4.57
N LEU A 298 25.74 -5.78 5.60
CA LEU A 298 25.90 -4.61 6.45
C LEU A 298 27.29 -4.60 7.11
N ALA A 299 27.74 -5.75 7.62
CA ALA A 299 29.08 -5.89 8.20
C ALA A 299 30.20 -5.63 7.19
N THR A 300 30.07 -6.14 5.96
CA THR A 300 31.05 -5.93 4.88
C THR A 300 31.11 -4.47 4.44
N MET A 301 29.98 -3.76 4.45
CA MET A 301 29.92 -2.34 4.13
C MET A 301 30.43 -1.43 5.26
N ALA A 302 30.30 -1.86 6.51
CA ALA A 302 30.82 -1.15 7.68
C ALA A 302 32.34 -1.35 7.86
N ALA A 303 32.93 -2.36 7.20
CA ALA A 303 34.37 -2.57 7.22
C ALA A 303 35.08 -1.41 6.49
N PRO A 304 36.15 -0.83 7.09
CA PRO A 304 36.94 0.19 6.41
C PRO A 304 37.52 -0.37 5.11
N ASN A 305 37.42 0.43 4.05
CA ASN A 305 37.82 0.10 2.69
C ASN A 305 39.22 -0.57 2.66
N PRO A 306 39.36 -1.84 2.20
CA PRO A 306 40.66 -2.50 2.13
C PRO A 306 41.61 -1.87 1.08
N ARG A 307 41.17 -0.83 0.35
CA ARG A 307 41.98 -0.12 -0.65
C ARG A 307 42.97 0.91 -0.09
N SER A 308 43.25 0.95 1.21
CA SER A 308 44.31 1.77 1.80
C SER A 308 45.63 1.03 2.08
N LEU A 309 45.77 -0.21 1.60
CA LEU A 309 47.01 -0.97 1.66
C LEU A 309 47.48 -1.33 0.25
N HIS A 310 48.00 -0.34 -0.49
CA HIS A 310 49.02 -0.51 -1.54
C HIS A 310 49.66 0.84 -1.84
#